data_AF-A0A8W8I880-F1
#
_entry.id   AF-A0A8W8I880-F1
#
_cell.length_a   1.000
_cell.length_b   1.000
_cell.length_c   1.000
_cell.angle_alpha   90.00
_cell.angle_beta   90.00
_cell.angle_gamma   90.00
#
_symmetry.space_group_name_H-M   'P 1'
#
loop_
_entity.id
_entity.type
_entity.pdbx_description
1 polymer ?
#
loop_
_entity_poly.entity_id
_entity_poly.type
_entity_poly.pdbx_seq_one_letter_code
_entity_poly.pdbx_strand_id
1 'polypeptide(L)'
;MTTIMLMRWLYLISHLCICVWGKKHSERLYEFLFQNSSYNKVLIPTVRDNDTLMMNLTFLPRGISEFDEVTGKISIAMGLDIRWIDSSLRWNPLEYGGVSHLVVPEDHVWTPVLTLANPVDRIPVFPEDSFPVRIYANGMMIWIRGGTISITCQPNVRYYPYDQHTCRAKFLTIDRIRNELMLRPGMRSAILDKNEEWDIADLKYHSCFFDVYSCSTFEIKIKRRPEFSILNTCIPIICLGILNACVFLIPPESGERVSFAITVLLSFAVFMTIFSSILPKNSDPVPILSYILMFMMIESGIIVVLTIVGLRIFHRRNDSDCPSKTPCCITITRCVDKIHACNEDTPLNVSCQQDTERRSETPQRTHSCDRLRIFDLICFYVSLLGFVVLVSSFAILVKTA
;
A
#
# COMPACT_ATOMS: atom_id res chain seq x y z
N MET A 1 84.12 -36.54 -28.19
CA MET A 1 82.93 -37.18 -27.59
C MET A 1 82.56 -36.61 -26.22
N THR A 2 83.10 -35.45 -25.81
CA THR A 2 82.93 -34.84 -24.48
C THR A 2 81.99 -33.62 -24.49
N THR A 3 81.89 -32.90 -25.60
CA THR A 3 81.01 -31.71 -25.75
C THR A 3 79.52 -32.06 -25.87
N ILE A 4 79.20 -33.20 -26.50
CA ILE A 4 77.81 -33.67 -26.65
C ILE A 4 77.23 -34.15 -25.30
N MET A 5 78.06 -34.73 -24.43
CA MET A 5 77.63 -35.09 -23.08
C MET A 5 77.36 -33.87 -22.20
N LEU A 6 78.18 -32.81 -22.31
CA LEU A 6 77.96 -31.56 -21.58
C LEU A 6 76.68 -30.84 -22.00
N MET A 7 76.36 -30.80 -23.31
CA MET A 7 75.07 -30.25 -23.77
C MET A 7 73.89 -31.10 -23.31
N ARG A 8 74.00 -32.43 -23.29
CA ARG A 8 72.93 -33.31 -22.77
C ARG A 8 72.70 -33.13 -21.28
N TRP A 9 73.76 -32.93 -20.50
CA TRP A 9 73.68 -32.62 -19.07
C TRP A 9 73.10 -31.22 -18.81
N LEU A 10 73.47 -30.20 -19.58
CA LEU A 10 72.87 -28.87 -19.48
C LEU A 10 71.40 -28.85 -19.91
N TYR A 11 71.03 -29.64 -20.92
CA TYR A 11 69.63 -29.80 -21.34
C TYR A 11 68.81 -30.54 -20.28
N LEU A 12 69.37 -31.60 -19.65
CA LEU A 12 68.75 -32.31 -18.53
C LEU A 12 68.63 -31.44 -17.27
N ILE A 13 69.64 -30.62 -16.94
CA ILE A 13 69.57 -29.69 -15.81
C ILE A 13 68.57 -28.58 -16.10
N SER A 14 68.47 -28.09 -17.33
CA SER A 14 67.44 -27.12 -17.72
C SER A 14 66.03 -27.73 -17.66
N HIS A 15 65.86 -29.00 -18.05
CA HIS A 15 64.59 -29.72 -17.92
C HIS A 15 64.25 -30.13 -16.49
N LEU A 16 65.24 -30.41 -15.63
CA LEU A 16 65.03 -30.59 -14.18
C LEU A 16 64.70 -29.26 -13.48
N CYS A 17 65.23 -28.13 -13.96
CA CYS A 17 64.88 -26.79 -13.44
C CYS A 17 63.45 -26.35 -13.83
N ILE A 18 62.82 -26.98 -14.83
CA ILE A 18 61.48 -26.62 -15.30
C ILE A 18 60.34 -27.23 -14.44
N CYS A 19 60.62 -28.12 -13.49
CA CYS A 19 59.58 -28.84 -12.73
C CYS A 19 59.58 -28.63 -11.20
N VAL A 20 60.00 -27.47 -10.71
CA VAL A 20 59.66 -27.03 -9.33
C VAL A 20 59.01 -25.66 -9.37
N TRP A 21 57.88 -25.55 -10.06
CA TRP A 21 56.91 -24.53 -9.70
C TRP A 21 56.35 -24.93 -8.33
N GLY A 22 56.90 -24.35 -7.27
CA GLY A 22 56.37 -24.55 -5.91
C GLY A 22 54.89 -24.22 -5.89
N LYS A 23 54.07 -25.09 -5.25
CA LYS A 23 52.63 -24.87 -5.09
C LYS A 23 52.35 -23.44 -4.63
N LYS A 24 51.31 -22.83 -5.19
CA LYS A 24 50.88 -21.47 -4.84
C LYS A 24 50.67 -21.38 -3.33
N HIS A 25 51.15 -20.32 -2.67
CA HIS A 25 51.05 -20.21 -1.21
C HIS A 25 49.62 -20.35 -0.67
N SER A 26 48.62 -19.85 -1.41
CA SER A 26 47.20 -20.00 -1.07
C SER A 26 46.69 -21.44 -1.13
N GLU A 27 47.23 -22.25 -2.06
CA GLU A 27 46.89 -23.68 -2.18
C GLU A 27 47.49 -24.47 -1.01
N ARG A 28 48.75 -24.20 -0.67
CA ARG A 28 49.39 -24.78 0.52
C ARG A 28 48.66 -24.43 1.82
N LEU A 29 48.18 -23.19 1.94
CA LEU A 29 47.37 -22.76 3.08
C LEU A 29 46.03 -23.49 3.13
N TYR A 30 45.37 -23.64 1.98
CA TYR A 30 44.10 -24.36 1.90
C TYR A 30 44.24 -25.83 2.33
N GLU A 31 45.25 -26.54 1.82
CA GLU A 31 45.54 -27.93 2.22
C GLU A 31 45.86 -28.03 3.72
N PHE A 32 46.64 -27.08 4.25
CA PHE A 32 46.91 -27.01 5.68
C PHE A 32 45.63 -26.86 6.51
N LEU A 33 44.77 -25.90 6.16
CA LEU A 33 43.56 -25.59 6.93
C LEU A 33 42.50 -26.69 6.84
N PHE A 34 42.31 -27.36 5.70
CA PHE A 34 41.15 -28.24 5.50
C PHE A 34 41.50 -29.72 5.32
N GLN A 35 42.74 -30.08 4.98
CA GLN A 35 43.14 -31.48 4.78
C GLN A 35 44.07 -31.97 5.89
N ASN A 36 45.03 -31.14 6.30
CA ASN A 36 46.03 -31.53 7.28
C ASN A 36 45.63 -31.16 8.72
N SER A 37 44.74 -30.17 8.90
CA SER A 37 44.19 -29.84 10.20
C SER A 37 42.99 -30.72 10.53
N SER A 38 42.71 -30.91 11.83
CA SER A 38 41.50 -31.60 12.32
C SER A 38 40.27 -30.69 12.33
N TYR A 39 40.14 -29.78 11.35
CA TYR A 39 39.01 -28.88 11.27
C TYR A 39 37.71 -29.66 11.04
N ASN A 40 36.69 -29.39 11.84
CA ASN A 40 35.38 -30.01 11.72
C ASN A 40 34.29 -28.95 11.65
N LYS A 41 33.72 -28.77 10.45
CA LYS A 41 32.67 -27.78 10.18
C LYS A 41 31.35 -27.99 10.92
N VAL A 42 31.15 -29.16 11.55
CA VAL A 42 29.92 -29.46 12.31
C VAL A 42 29.98 -28.82 13.71
N LEU A 43 31.19 -28.62 14.24
CA LEU A 43 31.41 -28.08 15.57
C LEU A 43 31.35 -26.55 15.54
N ILE A 44 30.75 -25.97 16.58
CA ILE A 44 30.74 -24.51 16.74
C ILE A 44 32.19 -24.01 16.95
N PRO A 45 32.61 -22.91 16.31
CA PRO A 45 34.00 -22.50 16.33
C PRO A 45 34.33 -21.67 17.58
N THR A 46 34.22 -22.31 18.75
CA THR A 46 34.61 -21.74 20.05
C THR A 46 35.89 -22.38 20.56
N VAL A 47 36.63 -21.66 21.41
CA VAL A 47 37.88 -22.19 22.01
C VAL A 47 37.57 -23.23 23.08
N ARG A 48 36.50 -23.02 23.84
CA ARG A 48 36.01 -23.93 24.88
C ARG A 48 34.52 -24.17 24.69
N ASP A 49 34.04 -25.31 25.18
CA ASP A 49 32.62 -25.68 25.07
C ASP A 49 31.67 -24.70 25.78
N ASN A 50 32.16 -24.00 26.80
CA ASN A 50 31.36 -23.05 27.59
C ASN A 50 31.50 -21.59 27.12
N ASP A 51 32.24 -21.33 26.04
CA ASP A 51 32.38 -19.98 25.49
C ASP A 51 31.21 -19.66 24.56
N THR A 52 30.70 -18.43 24.63
CA THR A 52 29.63 -17.95 23.76
C THR A 52 30.21 -17.35 22.47
N LEU A 53 29.75 -17.82 21.32
CA LEU A 53 30.10 -17.24 20.03
C LEU A 53 29.34 -15.92 19.82
N MET A 54 30.07 -14.81 19.77
CA MET A 54 29.51 -13.50 19.43
C MET A 54 29.50 -13.31 17.92
N MET A 55 28.31 -13.13 17.35
CA MET A 55 28.10 -12.98 15.92
C MET A 55 27.54 -11.60 15.60
N ASN A 56 28.22 -10.85 14.75
CA ASN A 56 27.73 -9.56 14.29
C ASN A 56 26.87 -9.75 13.04
N LEU A 57 25.63 -9.27 13.11
CA LEU A 57 24.64 -9.37 12.05
C LEU A 57 24.30 -7.97 11.56
N THR A 58 24.86 -7.56 10.42
CA THR A 58 24.62 -6.21 9.87
C THR A 58 23.63 -6.26 8.72
N PHE A 59 22.48 -5.59 8.89
CA PHE A 59 21.46 -5.46 7.85
C PHE A 59 21.82 -4.34 6.87
N LEU A 60 21.75 -4.66 5.57
CA LEU A 60 22.05 -3.77 4.46
C LEU A 60 20.79 -3.63 3.59
N PRO A 61 19.84 -2.75 3.94
CA PRO A 61 18.64 -2.57 3.14
C PRO A 61 18.99 -1.96 1.79
N ARG A 62 18.56 -2.61 0.70
CA ARG A 62 18.70 -2.07 -0.66
C ARG A 62 17.44 -1.35 -1.11
N GLY A 63 16.25 -1.87 -0.78
CA GLY A 63 15.00 -1.22 -1.13
C GLY A 63 13.79 -2.08 -0.80
N ILE A 64 12.61 -1.47 -0.89
CA ILE A 64 11.34 -2.18 -0.78
C ILE A 64 11.00 -2.72 -2.16
N SER A 65 10.83 -4.04 -2.28
CA SER A 65 10.42 -4.69 -3.52
C SER A 65 8.90 -4.61 -3.69
N GLU A 66 8.16 -4.89 -2.61
CA GLU A 66 6.70 -4.92 -2.62
C GLU A 66 6.18 -4.72 -1.19
N PHE A 67 5.05 -4.03 -1.04
CA PHE A 67 4.26 -4.03 0.18
C PHE A 67 2.79 -4.24 -0.16
N ASP A 68 2.28 -5.42 0.18
CA ASP A 68 0.88 -5.77 0.05
C ASP A 68 0.18 -5.50 1.38
N GLU A 69 -0.54 -4.40 1.43
CA GLU A 69 -1.31 -3.99 2.60
C GLU A 69 -2.48 -4.91 2.89
N VAL A 70 -3.04 -5.57 1.87
CA VAL A 70 -4.23 -6.41 2.03
C VAL A 70 -3.88 -7.70 2.75
N THR A 71 -2.75 -8.32 2.38
CA THR A 71 -2.26 -9.54 3.02
C THR A 71 -1.31 -9.27 4.19
N GLY A 72 -0.80 -8.04 4.34
CA GLY A 72 0.21 -7.70 5.34
C GLY A 72 1.57 -8.31 5.03
N LYS A 73 1.91 -8.46 3.74
CA LYS A 73 3.21 -8.98 3.27
C LYS A 73 4.11 -7.82 2.85
N ILE A 74 5.34 -7.78 3.36
CA ILE A 74 6.37 -6.88 2.84
C ILE A 74 7.57 -7.69 2.33
N SER A 75 8.02 -7.34 1.13
CA SER A 75 9.17 -7.94 0.45
C SER A 75 10.29 -6.88 0.37
N ILE A 76 11.46 -7.20 0.92
CA ILE A 76 12.59 -6.26 1.02
C ILE A 76 13.82 -6.86 0.36
N ALA A 77 14.38 -6.15 -0.62
CA ALA A 77 15.68 -6.47 -1.17
C ALA A 77 16.78 -6.01 -0.18
N MET A 78 17.64 -6.93 0.23
CA MET A 78 18.62 -6.67 1.29
C MET A 78 19.90 -7.49 1.10
N GLY A 79 20.96 -7.01 1.74
CA GLY A 79 22.14 -7.79 2.09
C GLY A 79 22.21 -8.02 3.59
N LEU A 80 22.85 -9.12 3.97
CA LEU A 80 23.12 -9.49 5.35
C LEU A 80 24.61 -9.78 5.48
N ASP A 81 25.33 -8.91 6.20
CA ASP A 81 26.75 -9.05 6.48
C ASP A 81 26.92 -9.73 7.86
N ILE A 82 27.31 -11.01 7.81
CA ILE A 82 27.44 -11.90 8.96
C ILE A 82 28.93 -12.06 9.25
N ARG A 83 29.34 -11.72 10.47
CA ARG A 83 30.74 -11.80 10.89
C ARG A 83 30.89 -12.50 12.22
N TRP A 84 31.81 -13.46 12.27
CA TRP A 84 32.21 -14.16 13.49
C TRP A 84 33.71 -14.44 13.46
N ILE A 85 34.25 -14.99 14.54
CA ILE A 85 35.65 -15.39 14.62
C ILE A 85 35.68 -16.91 14.77
N ASP A 86 36.41 -17.58 13.89
CA ASP A 86 36.74 -19.00 14.01
C ASP A 86 38.19 -19.15 14.48
N SER A 87 38.37 -19.60 15.72
CA SER A 87 39.70 -19.79 16.30
C SER A 87 40.50 -20.91 15.65
N SER A 88 39.82 -21.89 15.04
CA SER A 88 40.43 -23.06 14.40
C SER A 88 41.02 -22.73 13.03
N LEU A 89 40.54 -21.66 12.38
CA LEU A 89 40.96 -21.22 11.05
C LEU A 89 41.91 -20.02 11.10
N ARG A 90 42.89 -20.05 12.01
CA ARG A 90 43.95 -19.03 12.12
C ARG A 90 45.25 -19.52 11.51
N TRP A 91 46.00 -18.61 10.88
CA TRP A 91 47.33 -18.90 10.38
C TRP A 91 48.24 -17.68 10.49
N ASN A 92 49.54 -17.91 10.39
CA ASN A 92 50.53 -16.85 10.30
C ASN A 92 50.79 -16.49 8.83
N PRO A 93 50.47 -15.27 8.36
CA PRO A 93 50.68 -14.88 6.96
C PRO A 93 52.14 -15.03 6.50
N LEU A 94 53.11 -14.86 7.41
CA LEU A 94 54.54 -14.94 7.08
C LEU A 94 54.95 -16.34 6.58
N GLU A 95 54.27 -17.40 7.02
CA GLU A 95 54.56 -18.79 6.63
C GLU A 95 53.99 -19.14 5.24
N TYR A 96 53.01 -18.37 4.78
CA TYR A 96 52.29 -18.60 3.53
C TYR A 96 52.42 -17.41 2.57
N GLY A 97 53.63 -16.86 2.44
CA GLY A 97 53.93 -15.84 1.43
C GLY A 97 53.12 -14.54 1.57
N GLY A 98 52.74 -14.17 2.79
CA GLY A 98 51.98 -12.96 3.08
C GLY A 98 50.47 -13.05 2.81
N VAL A 99 49.92 -14.25 2.59
CA VAL A 99 48.47 -14.42 2.36
C VAL A 99 47.69 -13.97 3.60
N SER A 100 46.97 -12.85 3.46
CA SER A 100 46.21 -12.22 4.56
C SER A 100 44.77 -12.71 4.69
N HIS A 101 44.22 -13.24 3.59
CA HIS A 101 42.86 -13.77 3.54
C HIS A 101 42.74 -14.88 2.49
N LEU A 102 41.73 -15.73 2.67
CA LEU A 102 41.34 -16.80 1.78
C LEU A 102 39.83 -16.73 1.53
N VAL A 103 39.39 -17.12 0.33
CA VAL A 103 37.96 -17.20 -0.01
C VAL A 103 37.65 -18.65 -0.34
N VAL A 104 36.65 -19.21 0.34
CA VAL A 104 36.26 -20.62 0.20
C VAL A 104 34.74 -20.77 0.03
N PRO A 105 34.25 -21.86 -0.57
CA PRO A 105 32.83 -22.18 -0.56
C PRO A 105 32.30 -22.32 0.88
N GLU A 106 31.04 -21.96 1.11
CA GLU A 106 30.42 -22.04 2.45
C GLU A 106 30.37 -23.48 2.99
N ASP A 107 30.27 -24.48 2.12
CA ASP A 107 30.20 -25.89 2.50
C ASP A 107 31.48 -26.44 3.14
N HIS A 108 32.61 -25.72 3.03
CA HIS A 108 33.88 -26.15 3.60
C HIS A 108 34.09 -25.64 5.04
N VAL A 109 33.27 -24.71 5.50
CA VAL A 109 33.40 -24.06 6.80
C VAL A 109 32.12 -24.19 7.62
N TRP A 110 32.24 -24.04 8.94
CA TRP A 110 31.07 -23.88 9.79
C TRP A 110 30.35 -22.57 9.42
N THR A 111 29.03 -22.64 9.26
CA THR A 111 28.18 -21.46 9.04
C THR A 111 26.95 -21.54 9.96
N PRO A 112 26.47 -20.39 10.47
CA PRO A 112 25.29 -20.36 11.33
C PRO A 112 23.99 -20.61 10.55
N VAL A 113 23.03 -21.28 11.19
CA VAL A 113 21.68 -21.44 10.64
C VAL A 113 20.80 -20.26 11.07
N LEU A 114 20.65 -19.28 10.18
CA LEU A 114 19.76 -18.13 10.38
C LEU A 114 18.38 -18.38 9.78
N THR A 115 17.34 -17.99 10.51
CA THR A 115 15.94 -18.01 10.02
C THR A 115 15.21 -16.74 10.42
N LEU A 116 14.05 -16.51 9.78
CA LEU A 116 13.13 -15.42 10.11
C LEU A 116 12.07 -15.93 11.09
N ALA A 117 11.72 -15.12 12.10
CA ALA A 117 10.65 -15.47 13.05
C ALA A 117 9.24 -15.29 12.46
N ASN A 118 9.10 -14.38 11.48
CA ASN A 118 7.84 -13.97 10.87
C ASN A 118 7.88 -14.04 9.33
N PRO A 119 8.20 -15.19 8.72
CA PRO A 119 8.26 -15.33 7.27
C PRO A 119 6.85 -15.47 6.67
N VAL A 120 6.65 -14.92 5.46
CA VAL A 120 5.43 -15.15 4.64
C VAL A 120 5.64 -16.28 3.64
N ASP A 121 6.80 -16.31 2.98
CA ASP A 121 7.16 -17.37 2.04
C ASP A 121 8.01 -18.44 2.74
N ARG A 122 7.93 -19.71 2.29
CA ARG A 122 8.77 -20.80 2.82
C ARG A 122 10.24 -20.51 2.48
N ILE A 123 11.07 -20.48 3.52
CA ILE A 123 12.53 -20.26 3.53
C ILE A 123 13.19 -20.97 2.33
N PRO A 124 13.83 -20.21 1.42
CA PRO A 124 15.18 -19.75 1.71
C PRO A 124 15.35 -18.24 1.55
N VAL A 125 16.05 -17.63 2.53
CA VAL A 125 16.44 -16.21 2.55
C VAL A 125 17.31 -15.85 1.32
N PHE A 126 17.88 -16.85 0.63
CA PHE A 126 18.71 -16.69 -0.55
C PHE A 126 18.56 -17.91 -1.48
N PRO A 127 18.20 -17.75 -2.77
CA PRO A 127 18.13 -18.87 -3.70
C PRO A 127 19.53 -19.42 -3.98
N GLU A 128 19.64 -20.76 -3.97
CA GLU A 128 20.58 -21.72 -4.60
C GLU A 128 22.06 -21.40 -4.90
N ASP A 129 22.55 -20.17 -4.71
CA ASP A 129 23.94 -19.80 -4.88
C ASP A 129 24.70 -19.96 -3.56
N SER A 130 25.70 -20.84 -3.57
CA SER A 130 26.69 -20.92 -2.49
C SER A 130 27.40 -19.57 -2.37
N PHE A 131 27.23 -18.86 -1.25
CA PHE A 131 27.91 -17.58 -1.03
C PHE A 131 29.30 -17.85 -0.46
N PRO A 132 30.38 -17.45 -1.14
CA PRO A 132 31.71 -17.74 -0.64
C PRO A 132 31.98 -17.00 0.68
N VAL A 133 32.69 -17.67 1.58
CA VAL A 133 33.10 -17.11 2.87
C VAL A 133 34.53 -16.60 2.76
N ARG A 134 34.75 -15.37 3.21
CA ARG A 134 36.09 -14.79 3.31
C ARG A 134 36.63 -14.99 4.71
N ILE A 135 37.80 -15.60 4.80
CA ILE A 135 38.53 -15.92 6.02
C ILE A 135 39.74 -15.00 6.08
N TYR A 136 39.96 -14.31 7.19
CA TYR A 136 41.19 -13.55 7.44
C TYR A 136 42.13 -14.33 8.36
N ALA A 137 43.43 -14.03 8.29
CA ALA A 137 44.47 -14.75 9.04
C ALA A 137 44.28 -14.77 10.57
N ASN A 138 43.58 -13.76 11.11
CA ASN A 138 43.21 -13.68 12.52
C ASN A 138 41.99 -14.55 12.90
N GLY A 139 41.44 -15.32 11.94
CA GLY A 139 40.24 -16.14 12.10
C GLY A 139 38.93 -15.38 11.89
N MET A 140 38.96 -14.10 11.50
CA MET A 140 37.74 -13.36 11.22
C MET A 140 37.08 -13.87 9.94
N MET A 141 35.82 -14.26 10.07
CA MET A 141 34.98 -14.78 9.00
C MET A 141 34.03 -13.67 8.55
N ILE A 142 33.89 -13.48 7.25
CA ILE A 142 32.92 -12.57 6.63
C ILE A 142 32.11 -13.35 5.61
N TRP A 143 30.79 -13.42 5.84
CA TRP A 143 29.83 -14.06 4.97
C TRP A 143 28.72 -13.06 4.66
N ILE A 144 28.70 -12.57 3.41
CA ILE A 144 27.72 -11.59 2.95
C ILE A 144 26.74 -12.32 2.05
N ARG A 145 25.47 -12.36 2.44
CA ARG A 145 24.40 -12.93 1.66
C ARG A 145 23.47 -11.83 1.16
N GLY A 146 23.08 -11.87 -0.11
CA GLY A 146 22.20 -10.87 -0.72
C GLY A 146 20.98 -11.52 -1.36
N GLY A 147 19.79 -10.99 -1.10
CA GLY A 147 18.54 -11.59 -1.54
C GLY A 147 17.31 -10.75 -1.19
N THR A 148 16.13 -11.32 -1.41
CA THR A 148 14.86 -10.70 -1.07
C THR A 148 14.20 -11.50 0.04
N ILE A 149 13.83 -10.83 1.13
CA ILE A 149 13.10 -11.44 2.24
C ILE A 149 11.64 -11.01 2.22
N SER A 150 10.74 -11.95 2.51
CA SER A 150 9.30 -11.71 2.64
C SER A 150 8.85 -11.96 4.09
N ILE A 151 8.36 -10.91 4.76
CA ILE A 151 7.95 -10.98 6.17
C ILE A 151 6.51 -10.51 6.36
N THR A 152 5.89 -10.97 7.45
CA THR A 152 4.58 -10.49 7.86
C THR A 152 4.74 -9.15 8.57
N CYS A 153 3.95 -8.16 8.14
CA CYS A 153 3.89 -6.82 8.69
C CYS A 153 2.43 -6.42 8.90
N GLN A 154 2.14 -5.77 10.04
CA GLN A 154 0.79 -5.29 10.33
C GLN A 154 0.63 -3.87 9.75
N PRO A 155 -0.19 -3.68 8.72
CA PRO A 155 -0.41 -2.37 8.11
C PRO A 155 -1.22 -1.47 9.07
N ASN A 156 -0.87 -0.20 9.12
CA ASN A 156 -1.62 0.84 9.84
C ASN A 156 -2.10 1.89 8.85
N VAL A 157 -3.32 1.70 8.37
CA VAL A 157 -3.96 2.52 7.32
C VAL A 157 -4.86 3.63 7.90
N ARG A 158 -4.74 3.95 9.20
CA ARG A 158 -5.64 4.89 9.89
C ARG A 158 -5.73 6.25 9.19
N TYR A 159 -4.58 6.77 8.75
CA TYR A 159 -4.43 8.10 8.16
C TYR A 159 -4.20 8.08 6.64
N TYR A 160 -4.68 7.03 5.95
CA TYR A 160 -4.61 6.94 4.49
C TYR A 160 -5.07 8.24 3.80
N PRO A 161 -4.34 8.79 2.81
CA PRO A 161 -3.13 8.25 2.15
C PRO A 161 -1.79 8.73 2.73
N TYR A 162 -1.77 9.37 3.90
CA TYR A 162 -0.56 9.88 4.55
C TYR A 162 -0.05 8.93 5.65
N ASP A 163 -0.31 7.65 5.46
CA ASP A 163 -0.01 6.60 6.42
C ASP A 163 1.48 6.23 6.49
N GLN A 164 1.82 5.64 7.63
CA GLN A 164 3.15 5.14 7.95
C GLN A 164 3.03 3.74 8.51
N HIS A 165 3.92 2.85 8.10
CA HIS A 165 3.94 1.48 8.57
C HIS A 165 5.29 1.14 9.18
N THR A 166 5.28 0.31 10.21
CA THR A 166 6.49 -0.13 10.90
C THR A 166 6.57 -1.65 10.80
N CYS A 167 7.44 -2.13 9.90
CA CYS A 167 7.64 -3.54 9.67
C CYS A 167 8.89 -4.02 10.43
N ARG A 168 8.83 -5.21 11.01
CA ARG A 168 9.90 -5.77 11.87
C ARG A 168 10.43 -7.07 11.29
N ALA A 169 11.62 -7.04 10.71
CA ALA A 169 12.31 -8.26 10.29
C ALA A 169 13.06 -8.85 11.49
N LYS A 170 12.70 -10.06 11.92
CA LYS A 170 13.31 -10.72 13.08
C LYS A 170 14.15 -11.90 12.64
N PHE A 171 15.47 -11.78 12.72
CA PHE A 171 16.41 -12.87 12.47
C PHE A 171 16.75 -13.60 13.77
N LEU A 172 16.77 -14.93 13.74
CA LEU A 172 17.14 -15.78 14.88
C LEU A 172 17.97 -16.97 14.44
N THR A 173 18.74 -17.54 15.37
CA THR A 173 19.43 -18.83 15.22
C THR A 173 18.59 -19.92 15.89
N ILE A 174 18.05 -20.86 15.13
CA ILE A 174 17.15 -21.90 15.68
C ILE A 174 17.90 -23.13 16.20
N ASP A 175 19.12 -23.33 15.69
CA ASP A 175 19.99 -24.46 16.01
C ASP A 175 20.76 -24.27 17.32
N ARG A 176 20.87 -23.02 17.81
CA ARG A 176 21.70 -22.65 18.98
C ARG A 176 20.99 -21.71 19.94
N ILE A 177 21.10 -22.00 21.23
CA ILE A 177 20.57 -21.14 22.30
C ILE A 177 21.48 -19.94 22.57
N ARG A 178 20.95 -18.91 23.25
CA ARG A 178 21.64 -17.65 23.52
C ARG A 178 22.96 -17.78 24.30
N ASN A 179 23.14 -18.85 25.08
CA ASN A 179 24.37 -19.07 25.85
C ASN A 179 25.49 -19.61 24.95
N GLU A 180 25.16 -20.26 23.84
CA GLU A 180 26.12 -20.79 22.86
C GLU A 180 26.41 -19.76 21.77
N LEU A 181 25.39 -19.04 21.30
CA LEU A 181 25.50 -18.07 20.21
C LEU A 181 24.65 -16.84 20.49
N MET A 182 25.28 -15.66 20.46
CA MET A 182 24.61 -14.38 20.60
C MET A 182 24.74 -13.52 19.35
N LEU A 183 23.59 -13.03 18.86
CA LEU A 183 23.51 -12.10 17.74
C LEU A 183 23.65 -10.65 18.24
N ARG A 184 24.59 -9.93 17.63
CA ARG A 184 24.78 -8.49 17.78
C ARG A 184 24.30 -7.79 16.51
N PRO A 185 23.15 -7.10 16.53
CA PRO A 185 22.65 -6.41 15.36
C PRO A 185 23.48 -5.16 15.06
N GLY A 186 23.69 -4.92 13.79
CA GLY A 186 24.15 -3.66 13.24
C GLY A 186 23.31 -3.30 12.04
N MET A 187 23.31 -2.03 11.65
CA MET A 187 22.70 -1.62 10.40
C MET A 187 23.63 -0.63 9.73
N ARG A 188 23.83 -0.81 8.43
CA ARG A 188 24.58 0.12 7.60
C ARG A 188 23.70 0.50 6.44
N SER A 189 23.48 1.81 6.27
CA SER A 189 22.76 2.34 5.12
C SER A 189 23.53 1.96 3.86
N ALA A 190 22.96 1.06 3.07
CA ALA A 190 23.42 0.78 1.72
C ALA A 190 22.80 1.81 0.75
N ILE A 191 23.20 1.76 -0.51
CA ILE A 191 22.56 2.53 -1.58
C ILE A 191 21.09 2.11 -1.60
N LEU A 192 20.22 3.00 -1.15
CA LEU A 192 18.80 2.74 -1.07
C LEU A 192 18.18 3.08 -2.42
N ASP A 193 17.78 2.05 -3.15
CA ASP A 193 17.08 2.17 -4.41
C ASP A 193 15.73 2.87 -4.13
N LYS A 194 15.47 3.95 -4.88
CA LYS A 194 14.26 4.74 -4.71
C LYS A 194 13.05 3.91 -5.16
N ASN A 195 12.09 3.72 -4.26
CA ASN A 195 10.81 3.11 -4.59
C ASN A 195 9.80 4.21 -5.01
N GLU A 196 8.95 3.87 -5.98
CA GLU A 196 7.98 4.78 -6.60
C GLU A 196 6.78 5.08 -5.68
N GLU A 197 6.39 4.13 -4.84
CA GLU A 197 5.20 4.23 -3.98
C GLU A 197 5.58 4.50 -2.52
N TRP A 198 6.73 4.00 -2.07
CA TRP A 198 7.13 3.99 -0.66
C TRP A 198 8.45 4.72 -0.42
N ASP A 199 8.50 5.52 0.65
CA ASP A 199 9.71 6.11 1.19
C ASP A 199 10.11 5.39 2.48
N ILE A 200 11.41 5.12 2.65
CA ILE A 200 11.93 4.66 3.95
C ILE A 200 12.14 5.89 4.83
N ALA A 201 11.33 6.00 5.88
CA ALA A 201 11.32 7.14 6.79
C ALA A 201 12.32 6.98 7.94
N ASP A 202 12.45 5.76 8.48
CA ASP A 202 13.33 5.49 9.63
C ASP A 202 13.77 4.03 9.63
N LEU A 203 14.97 3.79 10.17
CA LEU A 203 15.61 2.48 10.24
C LEU A 203 16.18 2.29 11.64
N LYS A 204 15.62 1.35 12.40
CA LYS A 204 16.05 1.01 13.76
C LYS A 204 16.44 -0.45 13.86
N TYR A 205 17.32 -0.76 14.81
CA TYR A 205 17.70 -2.12 15.11
C TYR A 205 17.88 -2.30 16.61
N HIS A 206 17.54 -3.49 17.10
CA HIS A 206 17.75 -3.85 18.49
C HIS A 206 17.91 -5.36 18.65
N SER A 207 18.65 -5.76 19.68
CA SER A 207 18.72 -7.15 20.10
C SER A 207 17.41 -7.55 20.76
N CYS A 208 16.98 -8.78 20.54
CA CYS A 208 15.82 -9.37 21.18
C CYS A 208 16.11 -10.80 21.63
N PHE A 209 15.18 -11.36 22.39
CA PHE A 209 15.22 -12.75 22.80
C PHE A 209 13.88 -13.40 22.49
N PHE A 210 13.94 -14.59 21.89
CA PHE A 210 12.77 -15.43 21.66
C PHE A 210 12.95 -16.69 22.50
N ASP A 211 12.37 -16.67 23.71
CA ASP A 211 12.56 -17.71 24.72
C ASP A 211 14.06 -17.92 25.07
N VAL A 212 14.64 -19.04 24.66
CA VAL A 212 16.07 -19.36 24.87
C VAL A 212 16.97 -18.90 23.72
N TYR A 213 16.41 -18.44 22.60
CA TYR A 213 17.15 -18.07 21.40
C TYR A 213 17.49 -16.58 21.34
N SER A 214 18.68 -16.27 20.80
CA SER A 214 19.07 -14.90 20.50
C SER A 214 18.45 -14.45 19.18
N CYS A 215 17.90 -13.22 19.14
CA CYS A 215 17.38 -12.65 17.91
C CYS A 215 17.84 -11.21 17.69
N SER A 216 17.82 -10.79 16.42
CA SER A 216 18.09 -9.44 15.96
C SER A 216 16.89 -8.91 15.21
N THR A 217 16.31 -7.82 15.69
CA THR A 217 15.16 -7.17 15.06
C THR A 217 15.61 -5.94 14.31
N PHE A 218 15.23 -5.85 13.03
CA PHE A 218 15.38 -4.67 12.19
C PHE A 218 14.00 -4.08 11.96
N GLU A 219 13.77 -2.87 12.47
CA GLU A 219 12.54 -2.11 12.26
C GLU A 219 12.71 -1.15 11.10
N ILE A 220 11.85 -1.30 10.10
CA ILE A 220 11.84 -0.50 8.88
C ILE A 220 10.53 0.28 8.89
N LYS A 221 10.64 1.60 9.06
CA LYS A 221 9.51 2.51 9.01
C LYS A 221 9.38 3.04 7.59
N ILE A 222 8.24 2.76 6.97
CA ILE A 222 7.93 3.17 5.60
C ILE A 222 6.80 4.20 5.61
N LYS A 223 6.80 5.09 4.62
CA LYS A 223 5.79 6.14 4.43
C LYS A 223 5.31 6.12 2.99
N ARG A 224 4.00 6.21 2.79
CA ARG A 224 3.39 6.26 1.45
C ARG A 224 3.64 7.60 0.76
N ARG A 225 3.85 7.59 -0.56
CA ARG A 225 3.75 8.78 -1.42
C ARG A 225 2.27 9.03 -1.78
N PRO A 226 1.65 10.12 -1.30
CA PRO A 226 0.20 10.28 -1.35
C PRO A 226 -0.34 10.79 -2.70
N GLU A 227 0.50 11.34 -3.56
CA GLU A 227 0.08 12.09 -4.77
C GLU A 227 -0.84 11.26 -5.70
N PHE A 228 -0.46 10.01 -5.97
CA PHE A 228 -1.25 9.11 -6.81
C PHE A 228 -2.62 8.78 -6.18
N SER A 229 -2.64 8.47 -4.88
CA SER A 229 -3.88 8.18 -4.14
C SER A 229 -4.80 9.40 -4.04
N ILE A 230 -4.25 10.61 -3.92
CA ILE A 230 -5.04 11.84 -3.88
C ILE A 230 -5.75 12.03 -5.23
N LEU A 231 -5.03 11.90 -6.35
CA LEU A 231 -5.58 12.11 -7.68
C LEU A 231 -6.66 11.07 -8.03
N ASN A 232 -6.41 9.80 -7.73
CA ASN A 232 -7.26 8.69 -8.20
C ASN A 232 -8.32 8.24 -7.20
N THR A 233 -8.19 8.60 -5.92
CA THR A 233 -9.17 8.23 -4.89
C THR A 233 -9.83 9.46 -4.28
N CYS A 234 -9.08 10.43 -3.77
CA CYS A 234 -9.68 11.57 -3.06
C CYS A 234 -10.45 12.53 -3.98
N ILE A 235 -9.89 12.89 -5.14
CA ILE A 235 -10.55 13.83 -6.07
C ILE A 235 -11.92 13.32 -6.56
N PRO A 236 -12.09 12.06 -7.03
CA PRO A 236 -13.39 11.53 -7.42
C PRO A 236 -14.44 11.59 -6.30
N ILE A 237 -14.06 11.29 -5.06
CA ILE A 237 -14.96 11.35 -3.89
C ILE A 237 -15.42 12.78 -3.64
N ILE A 238 -14.52 13.76 -3.75
CA ILE A 238 -14.85 15.18 -3.60
C ILE A 238 -15.83 15.62 -4.70
N CYS A 239 -15.59 15.22 -5.95
CA CYS A 239 -16.49 15.52 -7.07
C CYS A 239 -17.89 14.94 -6.85
N LEU A 240 -17.99 13.69 -6.39
CA LEU A 240 -19.29 13.08 -6.07
C LEU A 240 -20.01 13.80 -4.93
N GLY A 241 -19.29 14.25 -3.90
CA GLY A 241 -19.86 15.05 -2.81
C GLY A 241 -20.47 16.37 -3.29
N ILE A 242 -19.80 17.07 -4.20
CA ILE A 242 -20.34 18.30 -4.82
C ILE A 242 -21.59 17.97 -5.65
N LEU A 243 -21.55 16.92 -6.47
CA LEU A 243 -22.71 16.49 -7.26
C LEU A 243 -23.90 16.10 -6.39
N ASN A 244 -23.67 15.49 -5.23
CA ASN A 244 -24.70 15.12 -4.26
C ASN A 244 -25.48 16.34 -3.75
N ALA A 245 -24.78 17.46 -3.47
CA ALA A 245 -25.45 18.71 -3.10
C ALA A 245 -26.22 19.33 -4.28
N CYS A 246 -25.67 19.26 -5.51
CA CYS A 246 -26.29 19.82 -6.72
C CYS A 246 -27.67 19.24 -7.07
N VAL A 247 -28.08 18.11 -6.48
CA VAL A 247 -29.42 17.51 -6.66
C VAL A 247 -30.56 18.52 -6.42
N PHE A 248 -30.40 19.43 -5.44
CA PHE A 248 -31.41 20.43 -5.10
C PHE A 248 -31.44 21.64 -6.05
N LEU A 249 -30.43 21.80 -6.91
CA LEU A 249 -30.42 22.84 -7.94
C LEU A 249 -31.24 22.44 -9.17
N ILE A 250 -31.56 21.14 -9.31
CA ILE A 250 -32.34 20.63 -10.44
C ILE A 250 -33.83 20.96 -10.22
N PRO A 251 -34.47 21.70 -11.14
CA PRO A 251 -35.88 22.03 -11.02
C PRO A 251 -36.75 20.76 -11.06
N PRO A 252 -37.78 20.65 -10.18
CA PRO A 252 -38.63 19.45 -10.11
C PRO A 252 -39.39 19.16 -11.41
N GLU A 253 -39.62 20.19 -12.25
CA GLU A 253 -40.27 20.06 -13.55
C GLU A 253 -39.44 19.23 -14.56
N SER A 254 -38.14 19.07 -14.33
CA SER A 254 -37.25 18.31 -15.23
C SER A 254 -37.52 16.81 -15.24
N GLY A 255 -38.19 16.25 -14.22
CA GLY A 255 -38.38 14.80 -14.06
C GLY A 255 -37.13 14.00 -13.71
N GLU A 256 -35.94 14.47 -14.06
CA GLU A 256 -34.66 13.77 -13.87
C GLU A 256 -34.07 13.86 -12.46
N ARG A 257 -34.68 14.65 -11.57
CA ARG A 257 -34.15 14.95 -10.22
C ARG A 257 -33.95 13.70 -9.35
N VAL A 258 -34.92 12.77 -9.35
CA VAL A 258 -34.82 11.51 -8.58
C VAL A 258 -33.79 10.57 -9.20
N SER A 259 -33.77 10.49 -10.53
CA SER A 259 -32.81 9.67 -11.28
C SER A 259 -31.39 10.08 -10.94
N PHE A 260 -31.08 11.38 -11.03
CA PHE A 260 -29.78 11.93 -10.66
C PHE A 260 -29.39 11.63 -9.20
N ALA A 261 -30.32 11.80 -8.24
CA ALA A 261 -30.07 11.50 -6.84
C ALA A 261 -29.74 10.01 -6.59
N ILE A 262 -30.47 9.10 -7.24
CA ILE A 262 -30.21 7.66 -7.15
C ILE A 262 -28.86 7.30 -7.80
N THR A 263 -28.52 7.89 -8.94
CA THR A 263 -27.23 7.66 -9.61
C THR A 263 -26.05 8.08 -8.73
N VAL A 264 -26.15 9.20 -8.03
CA VAL A 264 -25.10 9.65 -7.08
C VAL A 264 -25.00 8.70 -5.88
N LEU A 265 -26.12 8.26 -5.31
CA LEU A 265 -26.13 7.26 -4.23
C LEU A 265 -25.46 5.95 -4.65
N LEU A 266 -25.81 5.45 -5.83
CA LEU A 266 -25.20 4.24 -6.39
C LEU A 266 -23.70 4.43 -6.62
N SER A 267 -23.29 5.61 -7.11
CA SER A 267 -21.87 5.94 -7.30
C SER A 267 -21.10 5.89 -5.98
N PHE A 268 -21.64 6.43 -4.89
CA PHE A 268 -21.02 6.30 -3.57
C PHE A 268 -20.91 4.85 -3.11
N ALA A 269 -21.95 4.02 -3.33
CA ALA A 269 -21.91 2.60 -2.98
C ALA A 269 -20.83 1.84 -3.77
N VAL A 270 -20.67 2.15 -5.07
CA VAL A 270 -19.62 1.58 -5.92
C VAL A 270 -18.23 2.01 -5.44
N PHE A 271 -18.00 3.30 -5.20
CA PHE A 271 -16.72 3.80 -4.71
C PHE A 271 -16.36 3.22 -3.34
N MET A 272 -17.32 3.12 -2.42
CA MET A 272 -17.10 2.50 -1.11
C MET A 272 -16.72 1.02 -1.26
N THR A 273 -17.38 0.29 -2.17
CA THR A 273 -17.06 -1.12 -2.43
C THR A 273 -15.64 -1.27 -2.99
N ILE A 274 -15.27 -0.47 -4.00
CA ILE A 274 -13.92 -0.46 -4.58
C ILE A 274 -12.88 -0.11 -3.50
N PHE A 275 -13.13 0.93 -2.71
CA PHE A 275 -12.22 1.37 -1.66
C PHE A 275 -12.05 0.30 -0.57
N SER A 276 -13.12 -0.41 -0.20
CA SER A 276 -13.04 -1.53 0.75
C SER A 276 -12.27 -2.74 0.22
N SER A 277 -12.12 -2.86 -1.11
CA SER A 277 -11.42 -3.99 -1.74
C SER A 277 -9.90 -3.78 -1.85
N ILE A 278 -9.44 -2.52 -1.87
CA ILE A 278 -8.02 -2.18 -1.95
C ILE A 278 -7.34 -2.09 -0.58
N LEU A 279 -8.12 -2.04 0.51
CA LEU A 279 -7.62 -1.92 1.88
C LEU A 279 -7.55 -3.28 2.57
N PRO A 280 -6.68 -3.45 3.58
CA PRO A 280 -6.71 -4.63 4.44
C PRO A 280 -8.08 -4.86 5.05
N LYS A 281 -8.51 -6.13 5.07
CA LYS A 281 -9.69 -6.60 5.79
C LYS A 281 -9.41 -6.71 7.30
N ASN A 282 -8.89 -5.63 7.88
CA ASN A 282 -8.59 -5.52 9.30
C ASN A 282 -9.61 -4.60 9.96
N SER A 283 -10.15 -5.02 11.11
CA SER A 283 -11.02 -4.19 11.93
C SER A 283 -10.26 -3.20 12.82
N ASP A 284 -8.93 -3.35 12.92
CA ASP A 284 -8.08 -2.54 13.80
C ASP A 284 -6.72 -2.21 13.14
N PRO A 285 -6.44 -0.95 12.75
CA PRO A 285 -7.32 0.21 12.70
C PRO A 285 -8.02 0.37 11.33
N VAL A 286 -9.31 0.71 11.31
CA VAL A 286 -10.03 1.12 10.09
C VAL A 286 -9.62 2.54 9.67
N PRO A 287 -9.40 2.82 8.36
CA PRO A 287 -9.08 4.15 7.84
C PRO A 287 -10.16 5.19 8.14
N ILE A 288 -9.74 6.41 8.48
CA ILE A 288 -10.66 7.54 8.67
C ILE A 288 -11.47 7.82 7.40
N LEU A 289 -10.84 7.66 6.22
CA LEU A 289 -11.49 7.85 4.92
C LEU A 289 -12.69 6.88 4.72
N SER A 290 -12.62 5.65 5.23
CA SER A 290 -13.74 4.69 5.15
C SER A 290 -14.97 5.16 5.93
N TYR A 291 -14.78 5.76 7.11
CA TYR A 291 -15.88 6.32 7.89
C TYR A 291 -16.53 7.49 7.15
N ILE A 292 -15.73 8.37 6.53
CA ILE A 292 -16.24 9.51 5.76
C ILE A 292 -17.04 9.05 4.55
N LEU A 293 -16.55 8.06 3.81
CA LEU A 293 -17.30 7.47 2.70
C LEU A 293 -18.63 6.87 3.13
N MET A 294 -18.65 6.19 4.29
CA MET A 294 -19.90 5.68 4.88
C MET A 294 -20.86 6.82 5.24
N PHE A 295 -20.38 7.90 5.86
CA PHE A 295 -21.20 9.08 6.16
C PHE A 295 -21.75 9.75 4.89
N MET A 296 -20.94 9.91 3.84
CA MET A 296 -21.40 10.47 2.56
C MET A 296 -22.47 9.59 1.90
N MET A 297 -22.35 8.26 1.99
CA MET A 297 -23.36 7.34 1.48
C MET A 297 -24.70 7.47 2.24
N ILE A 298 -24.64 7.57 3.57
CA ILE A 298 -25.83 7.79 4.42
C ILE A 298 -26.47 9.15 4.09
N GLU A 299 -25.66 10.20 3.96
CA GLU A 299 -26.13 11.54 3.58
C GLU A 299 -26.82 11.52 2.22
N SER A 300 -26.22 10.86 1.22
CA SER A 300 -26.84 10.69 -0.10
C SER A 300 -28.19 9.94 -0.01
N GLY A 301 -28.29 8.93 0.85
CA GLY A 301 -29.56 8.25 1.13
C GLY A 301 -30.64 9.17 1.71
N ILE A 302 -30.26 10.07 2.63
CA ILE A 302 -31.16 11.08 3.20
C ILE A 302 -31.61 12.06 2.10
N ILE A 303 -30.70 12.48 1.22
CA ILE A 303 -31.02 13.37 0.09
C ILE A 303 -32.04 12.72 -0.86
N VAL A 304 -31.89 11.43 -1.17
CA VAL A 304 -32.89 10.69 -1.98
C VAL A 304 -34.27 10.73 -1.30
N VAL A 305 -34.37 10.50 0.00
CA VAL A 305 -35.65 10.58 0.72
C VAL A 305 -36.23 12.00 0.68
N LEU A 306 -35.41 13.03 0.94
CA LEU A 306 -35.82 14.43 0.91
C LEU A 306 -36.30 14.86 -0.48
N THR A 307 -35.67 14.42 -1.56
CA THR A 307 -36.11 14.71 -2.93
C THR A 307 -37.46 14.08 -3.25
N ILE A 308 -37.70 12.82 -2.86
CA ILE A 308 -39.00 12.15 -3.05
C ILE A 308 -40.10 12.90 -2.27
N VAL A 309 -39.83 13.29 -1.03
CA VAL A 309 -40.79 14.06 -0.21
C VAL A 309 -41.06 15.43 -0.85
N GLY A 310 -40.00 16.15 -1.29
CA GLY A 310 -40.12 17.44 -1.96
C GLY A 310 -40.97 17.36 -3.23
N LEU A 311 -40.74 16.35 -4.07
CA LEU A 311 -41.52 16.09 -5.28
C LEU A 311 -42.97 15.71 -4.98
N ARG A 312 -43.21 14.92 -3.94
CA ARG A 312 -44.58 14.57 -3.52
C ARG A 312 -45.37 15.80 -3.07
N ILE A 313 -44.72 16.72 -2.35
CA ILE A 313 -45.33 18.00 -1.94
C ILE A 313 -45.64 18.86 -3.18
N PHE A 314 -44.73 18.91 -4.15
CA PHE A 314 -44.92 19.61 -5.42
C PHE A 314 -46.12 19.09 -6.22
N HIS A 315 -46.19 17.78 -6.48
CA HIS A 315 -47.28 17.18 -7.26
C HIS A 315 -48.63 17.23 -6.55
N ARG A 316 -48.70 16.95 -5.23
CA ARG A 316 -49.95 17.04 -4.46
C ARG A 316 -50.58 18.44 -4.54
N ARG A 317 -49.76 19.49 -4.67
CA ARG A 317 -50.25 20.87 -4.80
C ARG A 317 -50.78 21.16 -6.21
N ASN A 318 -50.16 20.62 -7.25
CA ASN A 318 -50.67 20.73 -8.63
C ASN A 318 -52.02 20.01 -8.81
N ASP A 319 -52.22 18.85 -8.17
CA ASP A 319 -53.51 18.13 -8.18
C ASP A 319 -54.60 18.87 -7.37
N SER A 320 -54.21 19.64 -6.35
CA SER A 320 -55.14 20.45 -5.54
C SER A 320 -55.66 21.69 -6.27
N ASP A 321 -55.10 22.03 -7.44
CA ASP A 321 -55.51 23.15 -8.30
C ASP A 321 -56.55 22.73 -9.36
N CYS A 322 -57.12 21.53 -9.25
CA CYS A 322 -58.25 21.09 -10.05
C CYS A 322 -59.56 21.28 -9.25
N PRO A 323 -60.42 22.27 -9.58
CA PRO A 323 -61.74 22.36 -8.97
C PRO A 323 -62.59 21.22 -9.53
N SER A 324 -62.50 20.04 -8.91
CA SER A 324 -63.49 19.01 -9.17
C SER A 324 -64.79 19.39 -8.46
N LYS A 325 -65.83 19.54 -9.31
CA LYS A 325 -67.28 19.53 -9.06
C LYS A 325 -67.99 20.89 -9.19
N THR A 326 -68.41 21.13 -10.43
CA THR A 326 -69.69 21.75 -10.84
C THR A 326 -70.81 21.55 -9.82
N PRO A 327 -71.72 22.52 -9.64
CA PRO A 327 -72.92 22.49 -10.48
C PRO A 327 -73.45 23.90 -10.82
N CYS A 328 -73.69 24.19 -12.10
CA CYS A 328 -74.57 25.31 -12.46
C CYS A 328 -75.48 24.94 -13.62
N CYS A 329 -76.56 24.25 -13.26
CA CYS A 329 -77.75 24.04 -14.07
C CYS A 329 -78.72 25.24 -13.95
N ILE A 330 -78.25 26.47 -13.72
CA ILE A 330 -79.13 27.64 -13.58
C ILE A 330 -78.50 28.84 -14.29
N THR A 331 -78.81 29.00 -15.57
CA THR A 331 -79.33 30.26 -16.14
C THR A 331 -79.99 29.93 -17.49
N ILE A 332 -81.12 29.21 -17.43
CA ILE A 332 -82.16 29.23 -18.47
C ILE A 332 -82.88 30.58 -18.33
N THR A 333 -82.24 31.67 -18.73
CA THR A 333 -82.87 33.02 -18.75
C THR A 333 -82.16 34.04 -19.64
N ARG A 334 -81.19 33.63 -20.47
CA ARG A 334 -80.61 34.50 -21.52
C ARG A 334 -80.70 33.95 -22.94
N CYS A 335 -81.36 32.82 -23.15
CA CYS A 335 -81.60 32.25 -24.48
C CYS A 335 -83.01 32.51 -25.04
N VAL A 336 -83.82 33.36 -24.41
CA VAL A 336 -85.18 33.70 -24.91
C VAL A 336 -85.21 34.99 -25.73
N ASP A 337 -84.20 35.87 -25.65
CA ASP A 337 -84.18 37.15 -26.41
C ASP A 337 -83.47 37.09 -27.77
N LYS A 338 -83.18 35.89 -28.30
CA LYS A 338 -82.63 35.73 -29.67
C LYS A 338 -83.34 34.68 -30.53
N ILE A 339 -84.55 34.26 -30.14
CA ILE A 339 -85.46 33.48 -30.99
C ILE A 339 -86.38 34.46 -31.70
N HIS A 340 -85.85 35.28 -32.61
CA HIS A 340 -86.61 35.97 -33.67
C HIS A 340 -85.66 36.58 -34.71
N ALA A 341 -84.91 35.73 -35.39
CA ALA A 341 -84.42 36.01 -36.75
C ALA A 341 -84.14 34.67 -37.45
N CYS A 342 -84.90 34.45 -38.52
CA CYS A 342 -84.96 33.32 -39.45
C CYS A 342 -83.63 32.57 -39.67
N ASN A 343 -83.61 31.23 -39.58
CA ASN A 343 -84.07 30.24 -40.56
C ASN A 343 -83.16 30.12 -41.82
N GLU A 344 -82.75 28.87 -42.05
CA GLU A 344 -82.16 28.21 -43.23
C GLU A 344 -80.63 28.29 -43.52
N ASP A 345 -80.09 27.05 -43.52
CA ASP A 345 -78.97 26.45 -44.26
C ASP A 345 -77.49 26.61 -43.85
N THR A 346 -76.95 25.49 -43.36
CA THR A 346 -75.54 25.04 -43.34
C THR A 346 -74.81 25.11 -44.70
N PRO A 347 -73.47 24.93 -44.79
CA PRO A 347 -72.48 24.83 -43.71
C PRO A 347 -71.18 25.66 -43.89
N LEU A 348 -70.50 25.84 -42.75
CA LEU A 348 -69.05 25.77 -42.50
C LEU A 348 -68.09 26.41 -43.53
N ASN A 349 -67.33 27.41 -43.07
CA ASN A 349 -65.93 27.22 -42.65
C ASN A 349 -65.19 28.56 -42.62
N VAL A 350 -64.99 29.19 -41.45
CA VAL A 350 -64.03 30.31 -41.32
C VAL A 350 -63.36 30.31 -39.93
N SER A 351 -62.13 29.79 -39.94
CA SER A 351 -60.91 30.17 -39.21
C SER A 351 -60.92 30.52 -37.72
N CYS A 352 -60.03 29.83 -37.00
CA CYS A 352 -59.29 30.37 -35.85
C CYS A 352 -58.53 31.64 -36.23
N GLN A 353 -58.64 32.72 -35.45
CA GLN A 353 -57.58 33.14 -34.53
C GLN A 353 -57.92 34.40 -33.73
N GLN A 354 -57.48 34.32 -32.47
CA GLN A 354 -57.00 35.38 -31.60
C GLN A 354 -58.01 36.43 -31.14
N ASP A 355 -58.40 36.31 -29.87
CA ASP A 355 -58.41 37.49 -29.02
C ASP A 355 -57.63 37.26 -27.73
N THR A 356 -56.77 38.25 -27.49
CA THR A 356 -55.80 38.33 -26.42
C THR A 356 -56.53 38.87 -25.20
N GLU A 357 -56.84 38.01 -24.23
CA GLU A 357 -57.31 38.46 -22.92
C GLU A 357 -56.28 38.17 -21.85
N ARG A 358 -55.58 39.26 -21.50
CA ARG A 358 -54.74 39.49 -20.35
C ARG A 358 -55.48 39.07 -19.07
N ARG A 359 -55.39 37.79 -18.69
CA ARG A 359 -55.91 37.28 -17.41
C ARG A 359 -54.79 37.26 -16.38
N SER A 360 -54.80 38.29 -15.54
CA SER A 360 -54.12 38.41 -14.24
C SER A 360 -53.56 37.09 -13.69
N GLU A 361 -52.23 36.98 -13.67
CA GLU A 361 -51.53 35.94 -12.91
C GLU A 361 -51.95 36.04 -11.43
N THR A 362 -52.43 34.94 -10.89
CA THR A 362 -52.87 34.81 -9.51
C THR A 362 -51.70 35.00 -8.53
N PRO A 363 -51.82 35.81 -7.45
CA PRO A 363 -50.75 36.05 -6.46
C PRO A 363 -50.31 34.80 -5.66
N GLN A 364 -51.01 33.68 -5.84
CA GLN A 364 -50.89 32.46 -5.03
C GLN A 364 -50.00 31.39 -5.68
N ARG A 365 -49.77 31.45 -7.01
CA ARG A 365 -48.82 30.57 -7.74
C ARG A 365 -47.37 30.98 -7.47
N THR A 366 -47.07 32.27 -7.45
CA THR A 366 -45.74 32.84 -7.15
C THR A 366 -45.29 32.52 -5.73
N HIS A 367 -46.12 32.82 -4.72
CA HIS A 367 -45.80 32.60 -3.30
C HIS A 367 -45.52 31.14 -2.89
N SER A 368 -46.00 30.15 -3.65
CA SER A 368 -45.85 28.73 -3.32
C SER A 368 -44.68 28.06 -4.06
N CYS A 369 -44.37 28.50 -5.29
CA CYS A 369 -43.13 28.15 -5.98
C CYS A 369 -41.92 28.69 -5.20
N ASP A 370 -42.05 29.88 -4.63
CA ASP A 370 -41.04 30.46 -3.73
C ASP A 370 -40.78 29.59 -2.49
N ARG A 371 -41.82 28.98 -1.89
CA ARG A 371 -41.64 28.13 -0.70
C ARG A 371 -40.90 26.82 -0.96
N LEU A 372 -41.15 26.17 -2.11
CA LEU A 372 -40.40 24.96 -2.49
C LEU A 372 -38.96 25.31 -2.90
N ARG A 373 -38.77 26.43 -3.61
CA ARG A 373 -37.43 26.95 -3.92
C ARG A 373 -36.63 27.28 -2.66
N ILE A 374 -37.27 27.90 -1.66
CA ILE A 374 -36.64 28.17 -0.36
C ILE A 374 -36.27 26.86 0.34
N PHE A 375 -37.16 25.85 0.34
CA PHE A 375 -36.86 24.54 0.90
C PHE A 375 -35.66 23.88 0.20
N ASP A 376 -35.66 23.85 -1.13
CA ASP A 376 -34.57 23.27 -1.93
C ASP A 376 -33.24 24.02 -1.71
N LEU A 377 -33.29 25.35 -1.60
CA LEU A 377 -32.12 26.18 -1.32
C LEU A 377 -31.57 25.93 0.10
N ILE A 378 -32.45 25.77 1.10
CA ILE A 378 -32.04 25.39 2.46
C ILE A 378 -31.38 24.01 2.45
N CYS A 379 -32.01 23.02 1.81
CA CYS A 379 -31.45 21.68 1.71
C CYS A 379 -30.08 21.69 0.99
N PHE A 380 -29.95 22.46 -0.09
CA PHE A 380 -28.68 22.66 -0.80
C PHE A 380 -27.59 23.19 0.14
N TYR A 381 -27.84 24.29 0.84
CA TYR A 381 -26.84 24.88 1.73
C TYR A 381 -26.50 23.98 2.93
N VAL A 382 -27.48 23.27 3.48
CA VAL A 382 -27.26 22.33 4.59
C VAL A 382 -26.40 21.14 4.14
N SER A 383 -26.71 20.52 2.99
CA SER A 383 -25.91 19.43 2.43
C SER A 383 -24.51 19.88 2.04
N LEU A 384 -24.39 21.04 1.39
CA LEU A 384 -23.08 21.59 1.01
C LEU A 384 -22.23 21.92 2.25
N LEU A 385 -22.82 22.52 3.28
CA LEU A 385 -22.14 22.81 4.54
C LEU A 385 -21.71 21.52 5.24
N GLY A 386 -22.59 20.51 5.29
CA GLY A 386 -22.28 19.20 5.85
C GLY A 386 -21.07 18.56 5.16
N PHE A 387 -21.08 18.55 3.82
CA PHE A 387 -19.95 18.06 3.02
C PHE A 387 -18.66 18.84 3.28
N VAL A 388 -18.70 20.17 3.32
CA VAL A 388 -17.51 21.00 3.60
C VAL A 388 -16.95 20.75 4.99
N VAL A 389 -17.80 20.57 6.01
CA VAL A 389 -17.39 20.22 7.37
C VAL A 389 -16.74 18.83 7.41
N LEU A 390 -17.29 17.84 6.71
CA LEU A 390 -16.71 16.50 6.59
C LEU A 390 -15.33 16.52 5.92
N VAL A 391 -15.19 17.22 4.79
CA VAL A 391 -13.90 17.30 4.07
C VAL A 391 -12.86 18.10 4.85
N SER A 392 -13.26 19.21 5.49
CA SER A 392 -12.33 20.02 6.29
C SER A 392 -11.87 19.30 7.55
N SER A 393 -12.79 18.60 8.24
CA SER A 393 -12.41 17.76 9.40
C SER A 393 -11.43 16.66 9.02
N PHE A 394 -11.62 16.00 7.86
CA PHE A 394 -10.66 15.03 7.32
C PHE A 394 -9.29 15.65 7.07
N ALA A 395 -9.25 16.79 6.35
CA ALA A 395 -8.01 17.46 6.02
C ALA A 395 -7.23 17.88 7.28
N ILE A 396 -7.94 18.32 8.33
CA ILE A 396 -7.33 18.65 9.63
C ILE A 396 -6.77 17.39 10.29
N LEU A 397 -7.58 16.32 10.43
CA LEU A 397 -7.17 15.08 11.09
C LEU A 397 -5.94 14.45 10.44
N VAL A 398 -5.90 14.47 9.11
CA VAL A 398 -4.79 13.91 8.32
C VAL A 398 -3.55 14.79 8.37
N LYS A 399 -3.69 16.12 8.42
CA LYS A 399 -2.55 17.05 8.52
C LYS A 399 -1.92 17.07 9.92
N THR A 400 -2.69 16.75 10.95
CA THR A 400 -2.19 16.66 12.34
C THR A 400 -1.47 15.35 12.66
N ALA A 401 -1.56 14.35 11.79
CA ALA A 401 -0.89 13.06 11.89
C ALA A 401 0.50 13.10 11.23
#